data_AF-A0A7S3GWE2-F1
#
_entry.id   AF-A0A7S3GWE2-F1
#
_cell.length_a   1.000
_cell.length_b   1.000
_cell.length_c   1.000
_cell.angle_alpha   90.00
_cell.angle_beta   90.00
_cell.angle_gamma   90.00
#
_symmetry.space_group_name_H-M   'P 1'
#
loop_
_entity.id
_entity.type
_entity.pdbx_description
1 polymer ?
#
loop_
_entity_poly.entity_id
_entity_poly.type
_entity_poly.pdbx_seq_one_letter_code
_entity_poly.pdbx_strand_id
1 'polypeptide(L)'
;FDHIIFVIYRTMKFIFSTAVLSVLACSAVADDELTFAMPGVTDPSAVLYSNDMEMGAYNLSSCSGAPSCGTAMATYNGVSAKSNGKDQCTGSACGGSISTGLAYQCVELAQRYMHEKHGIAPIWHDNANMMCGSYPKGISKTSNPQPGDLWVRTSGTYGHVAVITAVHSDTVDVIEQNSSPSGRNTYTKSSAGCFLTAGGAPGPSGSCPNKGYYCGNDGLGKDANNLYYCSGSGASPSLHTDCGFTCTIMPHGQDDKCMSGTCSKVSTGNYCGDDKISGDAHTLYRCESSKPKGAKYCANGCHTASKGSNDYCN
;
A
#
# COMPACT_ATOMS: atom_id res chain seq x y z
N PHE A 1 -30.55 38.46 29.53
CA PHE A 1 -30.15 38.06 30.89
C PHE A 1 -29.60 36.67 30.79
N ASP A 2 -28.33 36.55 31.12
CA ASP A 2 -27.43 35.54 30.58
C ASP A 2 -27.21 34.42 31.60
N HIS A 3 -26.98 33.20 31.12
CA HIS A 3 -26.53 32.10 31.95
C HIS A 3 -25.09 31.75 31.59
N ILE A 4 -24.15 32.34 32.33
CA ILE A 4 -22.75 31.93 32.41
C ILE A 4 -22.37 31.84 33.88
N ILE A 5 -21.95 30.65 34.33
CA ILE A 5 -21.04 30.37 35.45
C ILE A 5 -20.62 28.89 35.25
N PHE A 6 -19.43 28.65 34.70
CA PHE A 6 -18.16 28.45 35.41
C PHE A 6 -18.06 27.12 36.18
N VAL A 7 -17.29 26.19 35.60
CA VAL A 7 -16.83 24.95 36.24
C VAL A 7 -15.61 25.25 37.10
N ILE A 8 -15.57 24.72 38.33
CA ILE A 8 -14.41 24.80 39.23
C ILE A 8 -13.69 23.45 39.23
N TYR A 9 -12.36 23.46 39.11
CA TYR A 9 -11.51 22.26 39.12
C TYR A 9 -10.33 22.43 40.09
N ARG A 10 -9.91 21.30 40.69
CA ARG A 10 -8.81 21.16 41.68
C ARG A 10 -9.12 21.83 43.05
N THR A 11 -8.57 21.39 44.18
CA THR A 11 -7.39 20.53 44.39
C THR A 11 -7.58 19.59 45.57
N MET A 12 -7.28 18.29 45.44
CA MET A 12 -7.11 17.39 46.60
C MET A 12 -5.65 17.33 47.02
N LYS A 13 -5.37 17.64 48.29
CA LYS A 13 -4.10 17.31 48.95
C LYS A 13 -4.21 15.91 49.58
N PHE A 14 -3.26 15.03 49.30
CA PHE A 14 -3.04 13.86 50.14
C PHE A 14 -2.29 14.30 51.41
N ILE A 15 -2.69 13.76 52.56
CA ILE A 15 -2.05 13.95 53.86
C ILE A 15 -1.40 12.63 54.25
N PHE A 16 -0.11 12.64 54.57
CA PHE A 16 0.58 11.50 55.17
C PHE A 16 0.08 11.27 56.61
N SER A 17 -0.11 10.01 56.98
CA SER A 17 -0.20 9.60 58.39
C SER A 17 0.63 8.33 58.58
N THR A 18 1.55 8.37 59.55
CA THR A 18 2.51 7.31 59.85
C THR A 18 2.05 6.48 61.04
N ALA A 19 2.16 5.15 60.97
CA ALA A 19 1.96 4.23 62.09
C ALA A 19 3.11 3.21 62.17
N VAL A 20 3.51 2.85 63.41
CA VAL A 20 4.79 2.22 63.78
C VAL A 20 4.57 1.38 65.05
N LEU A 21 5.25 0.25 65.34
CA LEU A 21 6.33 -0.44 64.60
C LEU A 21 5.74 -1.60 63.74
N SER A 22 6.05 -2.90 63.80
CA SER A 22 6.88 -3.78 64.65
C SER A 22 7.88 -4.61 63.81
N VAL A 23 8.78 -5.34 64.45
CA VAL A 23 9.70 -6.31 63.82
C VAL A 23 9.63 -7.64 64.56
N LEU A 24 9.58 -8.75 63.83
CA LEU A 24 10.00 -10.06 64.32
C LEU A 24 10.83 -10.74 63.22
N ALA A 25 12.02 -11.21 63.58
CA ALA A 25 12.92 -11.92 62.67
C ALA A 25 13.20 -13.32 63.22
N CYS A 26 13.29 -14.30 62.33
CA CYS A 26 13.90 -15.60 62.63
C CYS A 26 14.63 -16.12 61.38
N SER A 27 15.59 -17.02 61.58
CA SER A 27 16.67 -17.31 60.65
C SER A 27 16.30 -18.26 59.50
N ALA A 28 17.12 -18.25 58.47
CA ALA A 28 17.01 -19.14 57.30
C ALA A 28 17.44 -20.59 57.62
N VAL A 29 16.94 -21.51 56.79
CA VAL A 29 17.52 -22.84 56.52
C VAL A 29 17.42 -23.07 55.00
N ALA A 30 18.31 -23.86 54.42
CA ALA A 30 18.33 -24.20 52.99
C ALA A 30 17.82 -25.64 52.73
N ASP A 31 17.57 -25.96 51.45
CA ASP A 31 17.40 -27.28 50.84
C ASP A 31 16.24 -28.15 51.40
N ASP A 32 15.31 -28.67 50.60
CA ASP A 32 15.51 -29.67 49.53
C ASP A 32 14.31 -29.70 48.54
N GLU A 33 14.35 -30.54 47.50
CA GLU A 33 13.24 -30.72 46.56
C GLU A 33 12.00 -31.38 47.18
N LEU A 34 10.80 -30.83 46.88
CA LEU A 34 9.57 -31.63 46.94
C LEU A 34 8.52 -31.14 45.95
N THR A 35 8.42 -31.84 44.82
CA THR A 35 7.37 -31.61 43.80
C THR A 35 6.01 -32.05 44.32
N PHE A 36 5.23 -31.12 44.88
CA PHE A 36 3.84 -31.38 45.25
C PHE A 36 2.86 -30.60 44.37
N ALA A 37 2.26 -31.28 43.39
CA ALA A 37 1.19 -30.70 42.58
C ALA A 37 -0.10 -30.61 43.39
N MET A 38 -0.62 -29.40 43.61
CA MET A 38 -2.00 -29.17 44.06
C MET A 38 -2.82 -28.51 42.95
N PRO A 39 -4.02 -29.03 42.61
CA PRO A 39 -4.87 -28.45 41.58
C PRO A 39 -5.73 -27.30 42.13
N GLY A 40 -6.11 -26.37 41.25
CA GLY A 40 -7.35 -25.62 41.42
C GLY A 40 -7.35 -24.39 42.32
N VAL A 41 -6.40 -23.46 42.12
CA VAL A 41 -6.64 -22.04 42.46
C VAL A 41 -6.49 -21.21 41.17
N THR A 42 -7.61 -21.01 40.47
CA THR A 42 -7.68 -20.11 39.31
C THR A 42 -7.78 -18.67 39.81
N ASP A 43 -6.67 -17.93 39.77
CA ASP A 43 -6.66 -16.50 40.05
C ASP A 43 -7.50 -15.74 39.00
N PRO A 44 -8.61 -15.07 39.38
CA PRO A 44 -9.40 -14.25 38.45
C PRO A 44 -8.70 -12.97 37.99
N SER A 45 -7.58 -12.62 38.63
CA SER A 45 -6.77 -11.43 38.32
C SER A 45 -5.87 -11.62 37.10
N ALA A 46 -5.72 -12.87 36.63
CA ALA A 46 -5.28 -13.18 35.28
C ALA A 46 -6.39 -12.82 34.28
N VAL A 47 -6.72 -11.53 34.20
CA VAL A 47 -7.53 -10.96 33.12
C VAL A 47 -6.78 -11.23 31.83
N LEU A 48 -7.26 -12.24 31.10
CA LEU A 48 -6.85 -12.51 29.75
C LEU A 48 -7.13 -11.24 28.94
N TYR A 49 -6.07 -10.46 28.68
CA TYR A 49 -6.07 -9.51 27.58
C TYR A 49 -6.19 -10.35 26.31
N SER A 50 -7.43 -10.56 25.90
CA SER A 50 -7.75 -11.31 24.71
C SER A 50 -7.03 -10.67 23.53
N ASN A 51 -6.27 -11.50 22.83
CA ASN A 51 -6.35 -11.67 21.38
C ASN A 51 -7.53 -10.89 20.75
N ASP A 52 -7.27 -10.17 19.64
CA ASP A 52 -8.23 -9.68 18.62
C ASP A 52 -7.87 -8.29 18.04
N MET A 53 -6.72 -7.70 18.43
CA MET A 53 -5.99 -6.81 17.50
C MET A 53 -5.36 -7.63 16.37
N GLU A 54 -6.18 -8.00 15.40
CA GLU A 54 -5.76 -8.52 14.11
C GLU A 54 -5.54 -7.36 13.12
N MET A 55 -4.30 -7.18 12.66
CA MET A 55 -3.95 -6.32 11.54
C MET A 55 -3.66 -7.20 10.32
N GLY A 56 -4.51 -7.13 9.31
CA GLY A 56 -4.39 -7.92 8.09
C GLY A 56 -4.81 -9.38 8.31
N ALA A 57 -3.84 -10.28 8.44
CA ALA A 57 -4.02 -11.66 8.92
C ALA A 57 -3.14 -11.97 10.15
N TYR A 58 -2.56 -10.94 10.78
CA TYR A 58 -1.54 -11.08 11.81
C TYR A 58 -1.97 -10.41 13.13
N ASN A 59 -1.49 -10.96 14.24
CA ASN A 59 -1.71 -10.45 15.59
C ASN A 59 -0.38 -10.27 16.33
N LEU A 60 -0.41 -9.67 17.53
CA LEU A 60 0.78 -9.25 18.26
C LEU A 60 1.87 -10.34 18.43
N SER A 61 1.48 -11.59 18.69
CA SER A 61 2.43 -12.71 18.83
C SER A 61 3.06 -13.10 17.50
N SER A 62 2.29 -13.06 16.41
CA SER A 62 2.72 -13.36 15.04
C SER A 62 3.63 -12.26 14.44
N CYS A 63 3.67 -11.08 15.04
CA CYS A 63 4.44 -9.92 14.56
C CYS A 63 5.77 -9.69 15.31
N SER A 64 6.08 -10.54 16.29
CA SER A 64 7.29 -10.51 17.10
C SER A 64 8.61 -10.56 16.31
N GLY A 65 8.61 -11.09 15.08
CA GLY A 65 9.75 -11.13 14.17
C GLY A 65 9.97 -9.87 13.31
N ALA A 66 9.26 -8.77 13.54
CA ALA A 66 9.36 -7.56 12.73
C ALA A 66 10.77 -6.90 12.82
N PRO A 67 11.36 -6.47 11.68
CA PRO A 67 12.61 -5.70 11.67
C PRO A 67 12.50 -4.39 12.46
N SER A 68 13.63 -3.73 12.76
CA SER A 68 13.63 -2.41 13.42
C SER A 68 12.77 -1.37 12.69
N CYS A 69 12.19 -0.42 13.44
CA CYS A 69 11.34 0.64 12.91
C CYS A 69 11.96 1.34 11.68
N GLY A 70 11.20 1.44 10.58
CA GLY A 70 11.62 2.11 9.35
C GLY A 70 12.48 1.28 8.40
N THR A 71 12.96 0.09 8.81
CA THR A 71 13.63 -0.87 7.91
C THR A 71 12.69 -1.31 6.80
N ALA A 72 13.14 -1.24 5.55
CA ALA A 72 12.38 -1.72 4.40
C ALA A 72 12.26 -3.26 4.46
N MET A 73 11.03 -3.77 4.36
CA MET A 73 10.71 -5.20 4.38
C MET A 73 10.44 -5.72 2.96
N ALA A 74 9.73 -4.93 2.16
CA ALA A 74 9.35 -5.25 0.79
C ALA A 74 9.26 -3.98 -0.06
N THR A 75 9.33 -4.13 -1.39
CA THR A 75 9.22 -3.04 -2.36
C THR A 75 8.34 -3.46 -3.53
N TYR A 76 7.56 -2.50 -4.07
CA TYR A 76 6.77 -2.63 -5.30
C TYR A 76 6.71 -1.26 -6.02
N ASN A 77 6.96 -1.24 -7.34
CA ASN A 77 7.01 -0.01 -8.15
C ASN A 77 7.85 1.14 -7.55
N GLY A 78 8.94 0.80 -6.86
CA GLY A 78 9.83 1.73 -6.15
C GLY A 78 9.35 2.16 -4.75
N VAL A 79 8.10 1.87 -4.36
CA VAL A 79 7.58 2.14 -3.02
C VAL A 79 7.96 1.01 -2.08
N SER A 80 8.65 1.33 -0.99
CA SER A 80 8.98 0.36 0.05
C SER A 80 7.94 0.34 1.17
N ALA A 81 7.49 -0.85 1.53
CA ALA A 81 6.86 -1.14 2.80
C ALA A 81 7.94 -1.25 3.89
N LYS A 82 7.76 -0.50 4.98
CA LYS A 82 8.70 -0.38 6.10
C LYS A 82 8.09 -0.97 7.37
N SER A 83 8.95 -1.55 8.22
CA SER A 83 8.54 -2.12 9.50
C SER A 83 8.06 -1.05 10.48
N ASN A 84 6.97 -1.33 11.19
CA ASN A 84 6.52 -0.57 12.35
C ASN A 84 7.26 -0.98 13.64
N GLY A 85 8.30 -1.82 13.54
CA GLY A 85 9.17 -2.20 14.66
C GLY A 85 8.43 -2.96 15.76
N LYS A 86 8.72 -2.61 17.01
CA LYS A 86 8.01 -3.12 18.20
C LYS A 86 6.50 -2.80 18.22
N ASP A 87 6.05 -1.86 17.38
CA ASP A 87 4.66 -1.42 17.28
C ASP A 87 3.93 -2.12 16.12
N GLN A 88 4.56 -3.08 15.43
CA GLN A 88 3.95 -3.91 14.39
C GLN A 88 2.72 -4.66 14.94
N CYS A 89 1.62 -4.60 14.19
CA CYS A 89 0.32 -5.17 14.55
C CYS A 89 -0.37 -4.50 15.75
N THR A 90 -0.06 -3.23 16.00
CA THR A 90 -0.72 -2.38 17.00
C THR A 90 -1.37 -1.15 16.36
N GLY A 91 -2.18 -0.41 17.12
CA GLY A 91 -2.69 0.91 16.72
C GLY A 91 -1.64 2.04 16.80
N SER A 92 -0.40 1.74 17.20
CA SER A 92 0.70 2.71 17.37
C SER A 92 1.54 2.89 16.11
N ALA A 93 2.39 3.92 16.08
CA ALA A 93 3.19 4.30 14.92
C ALA A 93 4.61 4.66 15.36
N CYS A 94 5.60 3.80 15.06
CA CYS A 94 6.95 3.89 15.62
C CYS A 94 7.77 5.08 15.10
N GLY A 95 7.42 5.62 13.92
CA GLY A 95 8.07 6.75 13.26
C GLY A 95 7.33 8.08 13.39
N GLY A 96 6.21 8.12 14.12
CA GLY A 96 5.41 9.35 14.31
C GLY A 96 4.63 9.79 13.07
N SER A 97 4.31 11.08 12.98
CA SER A 97 3.55 11.66 11.86
C SER A 97 4.48 12.19 10.77
N ILE A 98 4.20 11.82 9.52
CA ILE A 98 4.90 12.26 8.30
C ILE A 98 3.90 12.75 7.25
N SER A 99 4.40 13.29 6.13
CA SER A 99 3.57 13.86 5.06
C SER A 99 2.55 12.89 4.44
N THR A 100 2.75 11.59 4.58
CA THR A 100 1.90 10.50 4.07
C THR A 100 1.16 9.71 5.15
N GLY A 101 1.12 10.20 6.40
CA GLY A 101 0.35 9.60 7.49
C GLY A 101 1.19 9.22 8.71
N LEU A 102 0.76 8.21 9.46
CA LEU A 102 1.45 7.71 10.65
C LEU A 102 2.47 6.62 10.28
N ALA A 103 3.76 6.93 10.37
CA ALA A 103 4.86 6.02 10.06
C ALA A 103 4.98 4.92 11.14
N TYR A 104 4.90 3.62 10.84
CA TYR A 104 4.72 2.96 9.54
C TYR A 104 3.49 2.05 9.57
N GLN A 105 2.31 2.66 9.57
CA GLN A 105 1.02 1.97 9.58
C GLN A 105 0.60 1.51 8.17
N CYS A 106 -0.41 0.65 8.10
CA CYS A 106 -0.99 0.15 6.85
C CYS A 106 -1.56 1.29 5.98
N VAL A 107 -2.32 2.20 6.59
CA VAL A 107 -2.89 3.39 5.93
C VAL A 107 -1.78 4.30 5.38
N GLU A 108 -0.64 4.45 6.08
CA GLU A 108 0.51 5.23 5.60
C GLU A 108 1.08 4.67 4.29
N LEU A 109 1.24 3.34 4.16
CA LEU A 109 1.68 2.73 2.90
C LEU A 109 0.68 3.00 1.77
N ALA A 110 -0.61 2.80 2.04
CA ALA A 110 -1.66 2.97 1.04
C ALA A 110 -1.74 4.41 0.51
N GLN A 111 -1.71 5.38 1.43
CA GLN A 111 -1.66 6.81 1.11
C GLN A 111 -0.39 7.19 0.36
N ARG A 112 0.78 6.74 0.82
CA ARG A 112 2.06 7.02 0.17
C ARG A 112 2.14 6.42 -1.23
N TYR A 113 1.73 5.17 -1.41
CA TYR A 113 1.70 4.52 -2.71
C TYR A 113 0.79 5.29 -3.68
N MET A 114 -0.44 5.61 -3.25
CA MET A 114 -1.40 6.35 -4.08
C MET A 114 -0.98 7.79 -4.37
N HIS A 115 -0.25 8.43 -3.46
CA HIS A 115 0.37 9.73 -3.70
C HIS A 115 1.52 9.63 -4.72
N GLU A 116 2.51 8.75 -4.46
CA GLU A 116 3.71 8.61 -5.28
C GLU A 116 3.45 8.12 -6.71
N LYS A 117 2.40 7.32 -6.95
CA LYS A 117 2.14 6.70 -8.27
C LYS A 117 0.93 7.27 -9.00
N HIS A 118 -0.02 7.86 -8.28
CA HIS A 118 -1.28 8.36 -8.86
C HIS A 118 -1.61 9.81 -8.46
N GLY A 119 -0.69 10.54 -7.80
CA GLY A 119 -0.87 11.95 -7.47
C GLY A 119 -2.03 12.25 -6.51
N ILE A 120 -2.55 11.24 -5.83
CA ILE A 120 -3.69 11.35 -4.91
C ILE A 120 -3.26 12.16 -3.67
N ALA A 121 -4.23 12.76 -2.96
CA ALA A 121 -3.96 13.44 -1.69
C ALA A 121 -3.20 12.49 -0.72
N PRO A 122 -2.11 12.95 -0.07
CA PRO A 122 -1.26 12.08 0.75
C PRO A 122 -1.82 11.79 2.15
N ILE A 123 -2.94 12.42 2.54
CA ILE A 123 -3.63 12.19 3.81
C ILE A 123 -5.12 12.00 3.52
N TRP A 124 -5.65 10.86 3.97
CA TRP A 124 -7.04 10.44 3.96
C TRP A 124 -7.38 10.27 5.45
N HIS A 125 -8.33 11.02 6.00
CA HIS A 125 -8.47 11.19 7.45
C HIS A 125 -9.20 10.03 8.16
N ASP A 126 -8.85 8.79 7.80
CA ASP A 126 -9.65 7.60 8.04
C ASP A 126 -8.81 6.39 8.49
N ASN A 127 -9.41 5.51 9.30
CA ASN A 127 -8.89 4.17 9.56
C ASN A 127 -9.13 3.27 8.33
N ALA A 128 -8.37 2.18 8.19
CA ALA A 128 -8.52 1.27 7.04
C ALA A 128 -9.93 0.68 6.90
N ASN A 129 -10.63 0.40 8.01
CA ASN A 129 -12.03 -0.03 7.96
C ASN A 129 -13.02 1.04 7.47
N MET A 130 -12.65 2.32 7.51
CA MET A 130 -13.44 3.43 6.99
C MET A 130 -13.08 3.79 5.53
N MET A 131 -11.93 3.33 5.00
CA MET A 131 -11.50 3.59 3.62
C MET A 131 -12.48 3.06 2.54
N CYS A 132 -13.35 2.10 2.86
CA CYS A 132 -14.43 1.68 1.95
C CYS A 132 -15.67 2.59 1.99
N GLY A 133 -15.74 3.57 2.89
CA GLY A 133 -16.80 4.59 2.96
C GLY A 133 -16.30 6.00 2.64
N SER A 134 -15.05 6.31 2.97
CA SER A 134 -14.39 7.61 2.78
C SER A 134 -13.07 7.44 2.04
N TYR A 135 -12.91 8.16 0.93
CA TYR A 135 -11.68 8.21 0.13
C TYR A 135 -11.63 9.51 -0.71
N PRO A 136 -10.44 10.04 -1.03
CA PRO A 136 -10.31 11.31 -1.74
C PRO A 136 -10.69 11.22 -3.22
N LYS A 137 -10.90 12.38 -3.85
CA LYS A 137 -11.09 12.50 -5.30
C LYS A 137 -9.91 11.84 -6.04
N GLY A 138 -10.24 11.04 -7.05
CA GLY A 138 -9.28 10.26 -7.83
C GLY A 138 -9.19 8.78 -7.40
N ILE A 139 -9.71 8.44 -6.22
CA ILE A 139 -9.94 7.06 -5.77
C ILE A 139 -11.38 6.64 -6.06
N SER A 140 -11.60 5.34 -6.24
CA SER A 140 -12.91 4.72 -6.38
C SER A 140 -12.91 3.26 -5.91
N LYS A 141 -14.07 2.60 -5.94
CA LYS A 141 -14.18 1.14 -5.79
C LYS A 141 -14.10 0.43 -7.15
N THR A 142 -13.45 -0.72 -7.19
CA THR A 142 -13.48 -1.66 -8.33
C THR A 142 -13.97 -3.04 -7.90
N SER A 143 -14.61 -3.78 -8.82
CA SER A 143 -14.86 -5.23 -8.70
C SER A 143 -13.73 -6.06 -9.29
N ASN A 144 -12.89 -5.45 -10.14
CA ASN A 144 -11.87 -6.08 -10.95
C ASN A 144 -10.51 -5.51 -10.52
N PRO A 145 -9.95 -5.98 -9.39
CA PRO A 145 -8.70 -5.45 -8.86
C PRO A 145 -7.52 -5.77 -9.79
N GLN A 146 -6.53 -4.88 -9.79
CA GLN A 146 -5.30 -4.98 -10.58
C GLN A 146 -4.06 -4.69 -9.69
N PRO A 147 -2.85 -5.09 -10.12
CA PRO A 147 -1.61 -4.67 -9.46
C PRO A 147 -1.49 -3.14 -9.41
N GLY A 148 -1.32 -2.58 -8.21
CA GLY A 148 -1.40 -1.14 -7.91
C GLY A 148 -2.64 -0.72 -7.12
N ASP A 149 -3.72 -1.50 -7.16
CA ASP A 149 -4.93 -1.24 -6.35
C ASP A 149 -4.69 -1.55 -4.86
N LEU A 150 -5.59 -1.07 -4.00
CA LEU A 150 -5.64 -1.42 -2.59
C LEU A 150 -6.62 -2.57 -2.35
N TRP A 151 -6.17 -3.61 -1.64
CA TRP A 151 -7.05 -4.52 -0.93
C TRP A 151 -7.38 -3.89 0.44
N VAL A 152 -8.66 -3.80 0.80
CA VAL A 152 -9.11 -3.17 2.06
C VAL A 152 -9.99 -4.14 2.84
N ARG A 153 -9.63 -4.44 4.09
CA ARG A 153 -10.42 -5.21 5.06
C ARG A 153 -11.13 -4.28 6.03
N THR A 154 -12.45 -4.44 6.14
CA THR A 154 -13.33 -3.58 6.98
C THR A 154 -13.70 -4.18 8.33
N SER A 155 -13.37 -5.45 8.59
CA SER A 155 -13.52 -6.07 9.91
C SER A 155 -12.32 -5.80 10.82
N GLY A 156 -12.56 -5.81 12.13
CA GLY A 156 -11.56 -5.46 13.15
C GLY A 156 -11.52 -3.96 13.49
N THR A 157 -10.94 -3.62 14.65
CA THR A 157 -11.00 -2.28 15.27
C THR A 157 -10.54 -1.14 14.36
N TYR A 158 -9.50 -1.39 13.54
CA TYR A 158 -8.95 -0.41 12.59
C TYR A 158 -9.09 -0.83 11.13
N GLY A 159 -9.52 -2.07 10.86
CA GLY A 159 -9.40 -2.70 9.56
C GLY A 159 -7.94 -2.96 9.15
N HIS A 160 -7.72 -3.25 7.87
CA HIS A 160 -6.38 -3.29 7.27
C HIS A 160 -6.42 -2.87 5.80
N VAL A 161 -5.28 -2.39 5.28
CA VAL A 161 -5.13 -2.02 3.88
C VAL A 161 -3.73 -2.39 3.37
N ALA A 162 -3.68 -2.93 2.16
CA ALA A 162 -2.46 -3.40 1.53
C ALA A 162 -2.46 -3.10 0.02
N VAL A 163 -1.28 -2.88 -0.56
CA VAL A 163 -1.13 -2.57 -2.00
C VAL A 163 -0.95 -3.88 -2.76
N ILE A 164 -1.82 -4.14 -3.73
CA ILE A 164 -1.83 -5.35 -4.56
C ILE A 164 -0.63 -5.32 -5.52
N THR A 165 0.11 -6.43 -5.57
CA THR A 165 1.27 -6.63 -6.46
C THR A 165 1.04 -7.71 -7.51
N ALA A 166 0.12 -8.65 -7.26
CA ALA A 166 -0.36 -9.62 -8.24
C ALA A 166 -1.81 -10.03 -7.97
N VAL A 167 -2.53 -10.48 -9.00
CA VAL A 167 -3.94 -10.88 -8.92
C VAL A 167 -4.12 -12.25 -9.57
N HIS A 168 -4.66 -13.20 -8.81
CA HIS A 168 -4.91 -14.58 -9.24
C HIS A 168 -6.41 -14.79 -9.48
N SER A 169 -6.90 -16.04 -9.48
CA SER A 169 -8.35 -16.32 -9.54
C SER A 169 -9.07 -15.80 -8.28
N ASP A 170 -8.67 -16.29 -7.12
CA ASP A 170 -9.39 -16.12 -5.85
C ASP A 170 -8.58 -15.35 -4.79
N THR A 171 -7.32 -15.05 -5.08
CA THR A 171 -6.38 -14.36 -4.19
C THR A 171 -5.73 -13.14 -4.85
N VAL A 172 -5.10 -12.32 -4.01
CA VAL A 172 -4.21 -11.21 -4.39
C VAL A 172 -2.95 -11.28 -3.55
N ASP A 173 -1.78 -11.13 -4.18
CA ASP A 173 -0.51 -10.94 -3.46
C ASP A 173 -0.32 -9.44 -3.21
N VAL A 174 0.22 -9.07 -2.05
CA VAL A 174 0.33 -7.67 -1.63
C VAL A 174 1.70 -7.31 -1.04
N ILE A 175 1.97 -6.01 -0.97
CA ILE A 175 2.87 -5.44 0.05
C ILE A 175 2.07 -4.65 1.10
N GLU A 176 2.54 -4.67 2.35
CA GLU A 176 1.83 -4.11 3.49
C GLU A 176 2.77 -3.63 4.60
N GLN A 177 2.28 -2.74 5.46
CA GLN A 177 2.94 -2.31 6.69
C GLN A 177 2.06 -2.63 7.91
N ASN A 178 2.66 -2.74 9.09
CA ASN A 178 1.95 -2.98 10.35
C ASN A 178 1.12 -4.28 10.42
N SER A 179 1.44 -5.25 9.56
CA SER A 179 0.87 -6.59 9.51
C SER A 179 2.03 -7.61 9.40
N SER A 180 2.23 -8.32 8.28
CA SER A 180 3.34 -9.26 8.11
C SER A 180 4.74 -8.67 8.43
N PRO A 181 5.60 -9.38 9.20
CA PRO A 181 7.01 -9.04 9.41
C PRO A 181 7.88 -8.99 8.13
N SER A 182 7.41 -9.60 7.04
CA SER A 182 8.01 -9.59 5.71
C SER A 182 7.56 -8.40 4.85
N GLY A 183 6.53 -7.67 5.27
CA GLY A 183 5.83 -6.68 4.44
C GLY A 183 5.20 -7.27 3.17
N ARG A 184 4.94 -8.59 3.15
CA ARG A 184 4.31 -9.33 2.04
C ARG A 184 3.33 -10.36 2.59
N ASN A 185 2.15 -10.44 1.98
CA ASN A 185 1.16 -11.47 2.27
C ASN A 185 0.36 -11.83 1.01
N THR A 186 -0.46 -12.88 1.07
CA THR A 186 -1.45 -13.24 0.06
C THR A 186 -2.82 -13.32 0.72
N TYR A 187 -3.77 -12.50 0.28
CA TYR A 187 -5.13 -12.45 0.81
C TYR A 187 -6.14 -13.08 -0.16
N THR A 188 -7.23 -13.65 0.37
CA THR A 188 -8.38 -14.02 -0.47
C THR A 188 -9.12 -12.76 -0.92
N LYS A 189 -9.69 -12.77 -2.12
CA LYS A 189 -10.56 -11.67 -2.59
C LYS A 189 -11.83 -11.55 -1.76
N SER A 190 -12.33 -12.67 -1.23
CA SER A 190 -13.51 -12.75 -0.36
C SER A 190 -13.30 -12.20 1.06
N SER A 191 -12.06 -11.91 1.49
CA SER A 191 -11.79 -11.23 2.76
C SER A 191 -11.64 -9.71 2.63
N ALA A 192 -11.73 -9.17 1.40
CA ALA A 192 -11.82 -7.73 1.16
C ALA A 192 -13.23 -7.21 1.49
N GLY A 193 -13.32 -6.11 2.23
CA GLY A 193 -14.53 -5.29 2.32
C GLY A 193 -14.72 -4.41 1.09
N CYS A 194 -13.62 -4.02 0.42
CA CYS A 194 -13.62 -3.48 -0.94
C CYS A 194 -12.22 -3.54 -1.56
N PHE A 195 -12.16 -3.32 -2.87
CA PHE A 195 -10.92 -2.93 -3.57
C PHE A 195 -11.01 -1.45 -3.94
N LEU A 196 -9.93 -0.70 -3.74
CA LEU A 196 -9.84 0.70 -4.14
C LEU A 196 -8.82 0.90 -5.26
N THR A 197 -9.21 1.60 -6.32
CA THR A 197 -8.37 1.89 -7.48
C THR A 197 -8.25 3.39 -7.72
N ALA A 198 -7.18 3.81 -8.40
CA ALA A 198 -6.88 5.21 -8.69
C ALA A 198 -7.07 5.54 -10.19
N GLY A 199 -7.39 6.82 -10.46
CA GLY A 199 -7.84 7.30 -11.78
C GLY A 199 -9.34 7.60 -11.84
N GLY A 200 -10.05 7.51 -10.72
CA GLY A 200 -11.51 7.41 -10.68
C GLY A 200 -11.95 5.96 -10.77
N ALA A 201 -13.24 5.73 -11.04
CA ALA A 201 -13.71 4.38 -11.36
C ALA A 201 -13.33 4.05 -12.81
N PRO A 202 -12.99 2.78 -13.12
CA PRO A 202 -13.24 2.25 -14.45
C PRO A 202 -14.75 2.27 -14.66
N GLY A 203 -15.26 3.40 -15.16
CA GLY A 203 -16.66 3.52 -15.58
C GLY A 203 -16.95 2.43 -16.61
N PRO A 204 -18.14 1.81 -16.54
CA PRO A 204 -18.42 0.45 -17.00
C PRO A 204 -17.65 0.09 -18.29
N SER A 205 -16.66 -0.79 -18.10
CA SER A 205 -15.59 -1.20 -19.04
C SER A 205 -15.70 -0.60 -20.45
N GLY A 206 -15.19 0.62 -20.62
CA GLY A 206 -15.41 1.41 -21.84
C GLY A 206 -15.65 2.89 -21.64
N SER A 207 -15.47 3.45 -20.44
CA SER A 207 -15.73 4.87 -20.14
C SER A 207 -14.46 5.63 -19.75
N CYS A 208 -14.39 6.91 -20.10
CA CYS A 208 -13.25 7.79 -19.85
C CYS A 208 -13.07 8.15 -18.35
N PRO A 209 -11.84 8.12 -17.80
CA PRO A 209 -11.59 8.53 -16.42
C PRO A 209 -11.69 10.05 -16.24
N ASN A 210 -11.02 10.83 -17.09
CA ASN A 210 -11.06 12.30 -17.12
C ASN A 210 -10.97 12.81 -18.58
N LYS A 211 -10.81 14.13 -18.78
CA LYS A 211 -10.44 14.69 -20.09
C LYS A 211 -8.93 14.51 -20.30
N GLY A 212 -8.53 13.96 -21.45
CA GLY A 212 -7.14 13.72 -21.82
C GLY A 212 -7.03 12.73 -22.99
N TYR A 213 -5.80 12.30 -23.29
CA TYR A 213 -5.53 11.16 -24.17
C TYR A 213 -5.05 9.96 -23.36
N TYR A 214 -5.52 8.77 -23.73
CA TYR A 214 -5.37 7.51 -22.99
C TYR A 214 -5.14 6.35 -23.95
N CYS A 215 -4.21 5.45 -23.64
CA CYS A 215 -4.07 4.19 -24.35
C CYS A 215 -5.30 3.30 -24.11
N GLY A 216 -5.67 2.45 -25.06
CA GLY A 216 -6.87 1.62 -24.91
C GLY A 216 -6.84 0.67 -23.70
N ASN A 217 -5.66 0.32 -23.21
CA ASN A 217 -5.44 -0.46 -21.99
C ASN A 217 -5.36 0.37 -20.69
N ASP A 218 -5.29 1.71 -20.74
CA ASP A 218 -5.34 2.55 -19.54
C ASP A 218 -6.81 2.73 -19.07
N GLY A 219 -7.35 1.68 -18.45
CA GLY A 219 -8.72 1.63 -17.93
C GLY A 219 -9.85 1.60 -18.97
N LEU A 220 -9.60 2.01 -20.22
CA LEU A 220 -10.64 2.16 -21.26
C LEU A 220 -11.18 0.84 -21.82
N GLY A 221 -10.49 -0.29 -21.67
CA GLY A 221 -10.92 -1.59 -22.21
C GLY A 221 -11.02 -1.61 -23.74
N LYS A 222 -10.09 -0.96 -24.43
CA LYS A 222 -9.93 -0.89 -25.89
C LYS A 222 -8.57 -1.48 -26.33
N ASP A 223 -8.19 -1.32 -27.60
CA ASP A 223 -6.91 -1.84 -28.11
C ASP A 223 -5.71 -1.08 -27.51
N ALA A 224 -4.75 -1.83 -26.96
CA ALA A 224 -3.56 -1.29 -26.31
C ALA A 224 -2.61 -0.52 -27.26
N ASN A 225 -2.73 -0.70 -28.58
CA ASN A 225 -1.92 0.04 -29.56
C ASN A 225 -2.57 1.35 -30.00
N ASN A 226 -3.84 1.57 -29.69
CA ASN A 226 -4.57 2.77 -30.08
C ASN A 226 -4.52 3.82 -28.96
N LEU A 227 -4.35 5.09 -29.36
CA LEU A 227 -4.52 6.24 -28.49
C LEU A 227 -5.95 6.79 -28.67
N TYR A 228 -6.66 6.98 -27.56
CA TYR A 228 -8.03 7.45 -27.51
C TYR A 228 -8.09 8.85 -26.89
N TYR A 229 -8.91 9.73 -27.45
CA TYR A 229 -9.25 11.01 -26.84
C TYR A 229 -10.52 10.88 -25.99
N CYS A 230 -10.45 11.42 -24.78
CA CYS A 230 -11.53 11.53 -23.83
C CYS A 230 -11.89 13.01 -23.61
N SER A 231 -13.17 13.36 -23.83
CA SER A 231 -13.67 14.72 -23.67
C SER A 231 -13.92 15.13 -22.21
N GLY A 232 -14.09 14.15 -21.31
CA GLY A 232 -14.38 14.36 -19.89
C GLY A 232 -14.59 13.03 -19.15
N SER A 233 -14.72 13.10 -17.83
CA SER A 233 -15.02 11.93 -16.99
C SER A 233 -16.39 11.34 -17.35
N GLY A 234 -16.48 10.02 -17.48
CA GLY A 234 -17.70 9.31 -17.89
C GLY A 234 -18.05 9.40 -19.37
N ALA A 235 -17.28 10.11 -20.20
CA ALA A 235 -17.47 10.15 -21.64
C ALA A 235 -17.14 8.79 -22.31
N SER A 236 -17.68 8.55 -23.51
CA SER A 236 -17.19 7.44 -24.34
C SER A 236 -15.85 7.82 -24.98
N PRO A 237 -14.80 6.98 -24.90
CA PRO A 237 -13.51 7.24 -25.52
C PRO A 237 -13.63 7.20 -27.05
N SER A 238 -13.17 8.27 -27.69
CA SER A 238 -13.09 8.37 -29.15
C SER A 238 -11.72 7.92 -29.63
N LEU A 239 -11.62 7.11 -30.68
CA LEU A 239 -10.33 6.76 -31.27
C LEU A 239 -9.67 8.02 -31.82
N HIS A 240 -8.49 8.36 -31.33
CA HIS A 240 -7.73 9.51 -31.83
C HIS A 240 -6.78 9.08 -32.96
N THR A 241 -5.99 8.03 -32.73
CA THR A 241 -5.13 7.43 -33.76
C THR A 241 -4.71 6.01 -33.38
N ASP A 242 -4.37 5.21 -34.38
CA ASP A 242 -3.50 4.04 -34.24
C ASP A 242 -2.05 4.53 -34.06
N CYS A 243 -1.26 3.85 -33.22
CA CYS A 243 0.11 4.25 -32.92
C CYS A 243 1.11 3.39 -33.71
N GLY A 244 1.86 4.01 -34.62
CA GLY A 244 2.78 3.33 -35.55
C GLY A 244 3.93 2.50 -34.94
N PHE A 245 4.09 2.46 -33.62
CA PHE A 245 4.85 1.44 -32.91
C PHE A 245 3.97 0.72 -31.87
N THR A 246 3.41 1.50 -30.93
CA THR A 246 2.41 1.11 -29.92
C THR A 246 2.00 2.35 -29.10
N CYS A 247 0.98 2.26 -28.26
CA CYS A 247 0.68 3.30 -27.27
C CYS A 247 1.44 3.02 -25.97
N THR A 248 1.86 4.06 -25.26
CA THR A 248 2.54 3.94 -23.96
C THR A 248 1.88 4.83 -22.92
N ILE A 249 1.52 4.19 -21.81
CA ILE A 249 0.90 4.83 -20.64
C ILE A 249 1.95 5.72 -19.96
N MET A 250 1.60 6.98 -19.77
CA MET A 250 2.47 8.01 -19.19
C MET A 250 2.19 8.18 -17.68
N PRO A 251 3.05 8.91 -16.93
CA PRO A 251 2.78 9.18 -15.51
C PRO A 251 1.47 9.94 -15.32
N HIS A 252 0.65 9.50 -14.36
CA HIS A 252 -0.70 10.02 -14.11
C HIS A 252 -0.74 11.56 -14.02
N GLY A 253 -1.62 12.16 -14.81
CA GLY A 253 -1.72 13.63 -14.98
C GLY A 253 -1.01 14.16 -16.23
N GLN A 254 -0.30 13.31 -16.97
CA GLN A 254 0.08 13.56 -18.37
C GLN A 254 -0.87 12.81 -19.31
N ASP A 255 -0.99 13.31 -20.55
CA ASP A 255 -1.62 12.58 -21.64
C ASP A 255 -0.73 11.42 -22.11
N ASP A 256 -1.35 10.26 -22.39
CA ASP A 256 -0.69 9.10 -22.98
C ASP A 256 -0.21 9.36 -24.41
N LYS A 257 0.79 8.57 -24.85
CA LYS A 257 1.53 8.86 -26.09
C LYS A 257 1.64 7.66 -27.00
N CYS A 258 1.37 7.89 -28.28
CA CYS A 258 1.85 7.01 -29.34
C CYS A 258 3.37 7.11 -29.42
N MET A 259 4.05 5.97 -29.33
CA MET A 259 5.49 5.94 -29.54
C MET A 259 5.80 5.83 -31.03
N SER A 260 6.78 6.61 -31.49
CA SER A 260 7.45 6.42 -32.77
C SER A 260 8.72 5.57 -32.57
N GLY A 261 9.08 4.77 -33.57
CA GLY A 261 10.23 3.89 -33.50
C GLY A 261 10.33 2.97 -34.72
N THR A 262 11.44 2.24 -34.86
CA THR A 262 11.55 1.11 -35.79
C THR A 262 12.49 0.05 -35.26
N CYS A 263 12.05 -1.21 -35.33
CA CYS A 263 12.86 -2.37 -34.97
C CYS A 263 13.69 -2.93 -36.13
N SER A 264 13.61 -2.34 -37.34
CA SER A 264 14.23 -2.90 -38.56
C SER A 264 15.76 -2.98 -38.55
N LYS A 265 16.43 -2.41 -37.53
CA LYS A 265 17.89 -2.44 -37.34
C LYS A 265 18.36 -3.32 -36.18
N VAL A 266 17.43 -3.93 -35.44
CA VAL A 266 17.71 -4.67 -34.19
C VAL A 266 17.07 -6.06 -34.19
N SER A 267 17.60 -6.95 -33.37
CA SER A 267 17.06 -8.30 -33.13
C SER A 267 15.87 -8.26 -32.17
N THR A 268 15.43 -9.43 -31.70
CA THR A 268 14.62 -9.50 -30.47
C THR A 268 15.43 -8.96 -29.30
N GLY A 269 14.83 -8.07 -28.50
CA GLY A 269 15.50 -7.43 -27.35
C GLY A 269 14.71 -6.23 -26.79
N ASN A 270 15.27 -5.58 -25.77
CA ASN A 270 14.83 -4.27 -25.30
C ASN A 270 15.89 -3.21 -25.64
N TYR A 271 15.46 -2.03 -26.08
CA TYR A 271 16.31 -0.93 -26.52
C TYR A 271 15.74 0.42 -26.04
N CYS A 272 16.58 1.33 -25.55
CA CYS A 272 16.18 2.72 -25.32
C CYS A 272 15.93 3.45 -26.66
N GLY A 273 15.08 4.48 -26.69
CA GLY A 273 14.73 5.18 -27.93
C GLY A 273 15.92 5.83 -28.68
N ASP A 274 17.01 6.09 -27.98
CA ASP A 274 18.29 6.60 -28.49
C ASP A 274 19.32 5.49 -28.82
N ASP A 275 19.02 4.23 -28.52
CA ASP A 275 19.91 3.09 -28.76
C ASP A 275 19.49 2.22 -29.96
N LYS A 276 20.24 2.34 -31.07
CA LYS A 276 20.12 1.50 -32.30
C LYS A 276 18.77 1.63 -33.06
N ILE A 277 17.70 2.03 -32.38
CA ILE A 277 16.40 2.44 -32.91
C ILE A 277 16.36 3.98 -33.05
N SER A 278 15.17 4.57 -33.20
CA SER A 278 15.00 6.03 -33.29
C SER A 278 13.63 6.41 -32.73
N GLY A 279 13.61 6.80 -31.45
CA GLY A 279 12.42 7.08 -30.66
C GLY A 279 12.74 7.97 -29.45
N ASP A 280 11.90 7.92 -28.42
CA ASP A 280 12.05 8.70 -27.18
C ASP A 280 13.07 8.06 -26.22
N ALA A 281 14.08 8.84 -25.79
CA ALA A 281 15.15 8.37 -24.90
C ALA A 281 14.67 8.05 -23.46
N HIS A 282 13.48 8.48 -23.06
CA HIS A 282 12.87 8.07 -21.79
C HIS A 282 11.99 6.82 -21.92
N THR A 283 11.98 6.17 -23.08
CA THR A 283 11.14 4.99 -23.34
C THR A 283 11.98 3.77 -23.68
N LEU A 284 11.66 2.64 -23.05
CA LEU A 284 12.22 1.32 -23.33
C LEU A 284 11.31 0.59 -24.32
N TYR A 285 11.82 0.31 -25.51
CA TYR A 285 11.11 -0.34 -26.61
C TYR A 285 11.42 -1.84 -26.63
N ARG A 286 10.38 -2.66 -26.79
CA ARG A 286 10.49 -4.10 -27.03
C ARG A 286 10.42 -4.37 -28.53
N CYS A 287 11.47 -4.98 -29.06
CA CYS A 287 11.51 -5.52 -30.41
C CYS A 287 11.46 -7.05 -30.39
N GLU A 288 10.80 -7.65 -31.37
CA GLU A 288 10.72 -9.10 -31.55
C GLU A 288 10.82 -9.42 -33.05
N SER A 289 11.81 -10.22 -33.44
CA SER A 289 12.08 -10.56 -34.86
C SER A 289 12.13 -9.33 -35.78
N SER A 290 12.81 -8.28 -35.33
CA SER A 290 12.94 -6.97 -35.99
C SER A 290 11.62 -6.20 -36.22
N LYS A 291 10.56 -6.52 -35.46
CA LYS A 291 9.26 -5.83 -35.46
C LYS A 291 8.94 -5.21 -34.09
N PRO A 292 8.14 -4.13 -34.04
CA PRO A 292 7.55 -3.61 -32.81
C PRO A 292 6.79 -4.70 -32.03
N LYS A 293 6.92 -4.71 -30.70
CA LYS A 293 6.20 -5.64 -29.82
C LYS A 293 5.55 -4.98 -28.60
N GLY A 294 6.00 -3.79 -28.22
CA GLY A 294 5.50 -3.01 -27.08
C GLY A 294 6.54 -1.99 -26.63
N ALA A 295 6.17 -1.07 -25.75
CA ALA A 295 7.07 -0.08 -25.19
C ALA A 295 6.65 0.26 -23.75
N LYS A 296 7.57 0.85 -22.98
CA LYS A 296 7.35 1.25 -21.59
C LYS A 296 8.08 2.56 -21.30
N TYR A 297 7.36 3.55 -20.79
CA TYR A 297 7.97 4.78 -20.29
C TYR A 297 8.79 4.51 -19.02
N CYS A 298 9.99 5.08 -18.96
CA CYS A 298 10.93 5.00 -17.86
C CYS A 298 10.98 6.35 -17.13
N ALA A 299 10.28 6.46 -16.00
CA ALA A 299 10.15 7.73 -15.27
C ALA A 299 11.49 8.32 -14.76
N ASN A 300 12.49 7.47 -14.53
CA ASN A 300 13.85 7.89 -14.15
C ASN A 300 14.84 7.83 -15.34
N GLY A 301 14.34 7.84 -16.57
CA GLY A 301 15.11 7.65 -17.81
C GLY A 301 15.38 6.18 -18.13
N CYS A 302 15.72 5.93 -19.39
CA CYS A 302 16.15 4.61 -19.89
C CYS A 302 17.69 4.49 -19.80
N HIS A 303 18.19 3.30 -19.51
CA HIS A 303 19.62 3.02 -19.37
C HIS A 303 20.11 2.07 -20.48
N THR A 304 21.04 2.57 -21.30
CA THR A 304 21.76 1.83 -22.34
C THR A 304 22.74 0.82 -21.75
N ALA A 305 22.50 -0.47 -21.98
CA ALA A 305 23.32 -1.55 -21.45
C ALA A 305 24.55 -1.84 -22.33
N SER A 306 25.56 -2.48 -21.73
CA SER A 306 26.76 -2.94 -22.44
C SER A 306 26.42 -3.85 -23.63
N LYS A 307 27.19 -3.71 -24.73
CA LYS A 307 26.99 -4.45 -25.99
C LYS A 307 26.79 -5.96 -25.77
N GLY A 308 25.57 -6.44 -26.04
CA GLY A 308 25.17 -7.85 -25.87
C GLY A 308 24.08 -8.05 -24.81
N SER A 309 23.84 -7.05 -23.95
CA SER A 309 22.73 -7.01 -23.01
C SER A 309 21.50 -6.28 -23.58
N ASN A 310 20.35 -6.45 -22.92
CA ASN A 310 19.15 -5.64 -23.15
C ASN A 310 19.19 -4.37 -22.28
N ASP A 311 18.59 -3.30 -22.78
CA ASP A 311 18.38 -2.06 -22.02
C ASP A 311 17.26 -2.20 -20.98
N TYR A 312 17.21 -1.26 -20.03
CA TYR A 312 16.26 -1.24 -18.92
C TYR A 312 15.87 0.18 -18.48
N CYS A 313 14.75 0.31 -17.76
CA CYS A 313 14.39 1.55 -17.05
C CYS A 313 15.14 1.64 -15.71
N ASN A 314 15.56 2.85 -15.33
CA ASN A 314 16.03 3.16 -13.97
C ASN A 314 14.86 3.25 -12.97
#